data_AF-A0A1C3NNL0-F1
#
_entry.id   AF-A0A1C3NNL0-F1
#
_cell.length_a   1.000
_cell.length_b   1.000
_cell.length_c   1.000
_cell.angle_alpha   90.00
_cell.angle_beta   90.00
_cell.angle_gamma   90.00
#
_symmetry.space_group_name_H-M   'P 1'
#
loop_
_entity.id
_entity.type
_entity.pdbx_description
1 polymer ?
#
loop_
_entity_poly.entity_id
_entity_poly.type
_entity_poly.pdbx_seq_one_letter_code
_entity_poly.pdbx_strand_id
1 'polypeptide(L)'
;MVVSASALAASPQQALTLLMDRLQAGDIDAAETAFTPALAATLPSARLADAWHALSRQFGSLQARGPVNERQQNGLTLIEQRLEFEHGALLAHASIDRDGKIAGLLLTPAAAAPPPPPAADAGFAEHALAVGPLPGTLALPAGKGPFPAVVLVQGSGPQDRDETIGPNRPFLDVARGLAAQGIAVLRYDKRTYALPESFAGRMDDGFTMDDETTNDAVVAIATLACAPGIDPKRIS
;
A
#
# COMPACT_ATOMS: atom_id res chain seq x y z
N MET A 1 12.74 54.19 -12.04
CA MET A 1 12.37 53.19 -11.02
C MET A 1 11.61 52.10 -11.73
N VAL A 2 12.29 51.06 -12.20
CA VAL A 2 11.65 49.92 -12.88
C VAL A 2 11.53 48.84 -11.81
N VAL A 3 10.30 48.59 -11.36
CA VAL A 3 10.00 47.45 -10.50
C VAL A 3 10.01 46.23 -11.41
N SER A 4 11.08 45.43 -11.36
CA SER A 4 11.08 44.10 -11.96
C SER A 4 10.01 43.26 -11.27
N ALA A 5 9.01 42.84 -12.03
CA ALA A 5 8.08 41.81 -11.60
C ALA A 5 8.87 40.49 -11.52
N SER A 6 9.32 40.13 -10.31
CA SER A 6 9.79 38.78 -10.05
C SER A 6 8.61 37.85 -10.27
N ALA A 7 8.66 37.00 -11.29
CA ALA A 7 7.72 35.90 -11.41
C ALA A 7 7.89 35.07 -10.14
N LEU A 8 6.86 35.05 -9.28
CA LEU A 8 6.85 34.20 -8.09
C LEU A 8 7.05 32.76 -8.57
N ALA A 9 8.13 32.11 -8.11
CA ALA A 9 8.33 30.69 -8.34
C ALA A 9 7.05 29.96 -7.88
N ALA A 10 6.61 28.98 -8.68
CA ALA A 10 5.48 28.14 -8.30
C ALA A 10 5.79 27.51 -6.94
N SER A 11 4.79 27.44 -6.05
CA SER A 11 4.97 26.67 -4.82
C SER A 11 5.32 25.22 -5.18
N PRO A 12 6.04 24.50 -4.32
CA PRO A 12 6.37 23.10 -4.59
C PRO A 12 5.12 22.27 -5.00
N GLN A 13 4.01 22.41 -4.28
CA GLN A 13 2.74 21.77 -4.63
C GLN A 13 2.24 22.15 -6.04
N GLN A 14 2.33 23.44 -6.40
CA GLN A 14 1.91 23.93 -7.71
C GLN A 14 2.78 23.36 -8.84
N ALA A 15 4.08 23.17 -8.61
CA ALA A 15 4.96 22.58 -9.61
C ALA A 15 4.58 21.12 -9.93
N LEU A 16 4.31 20.29 -8.92
CA LEU A 16 3.83 18.91 -9.16
C LEU A 16 2.43 18.90 -9.79
N THR A 17 1.53 19.76 -9.32
CA THR A 17 0.15 19.85 -9.85
C THR A 17 0.18 20.20 -11.34
N LEU A 18 0.94 21.21 -11.72
CA LEU A 18 1.08 21.67 -13.10
C LEU A 18 1.73 20.61 -13.99
N LEU A 19 2.73 19.88 -13.48
CA LEU A 19 3.32 18.75 -14.20
C LEU A 19 2.25 17.70 -14.51
N MET A 20 1.48 17.28 -13.51
CA MET A 20 0.44 16.26 -13.70
C MET A 20 -0.67 16.73 -14.64
N ASP A 21 -1.06 18.01 -14.58
CA ASP A 21 -2.06 18.60 -15.49
C ASP A 21 -1.59 18.52 -16.95
N ARG A 22 -0.33 18.89 -17.21
CA ARG A 22 0.27 18.84 -18.55
C ARG A 22 0.40 17.43 -19.08
N LEU A 23 0.80 16.47 -18.23
CA LEU A 23 0.86 15.07 -18.60
C LEU A 23 -0.53 14.52 -18.98
N GLN A 24 -1.57 14.85 -18.21
CA GLN A 24 -2.95 14.46 -18.54
C GLN A 24 -3.48 15.14 -19.82
N ALA A 25 -3.09 16.38 -20.08
CA ALA A 25 -3.43 17.10 -21.30
C ALA A 25 -2.67 16.60 -22.54
N GLY A 26 -1.61 15.80 -22.36
CA GLY A 26 -0.71 15.37 -23.43
C GLY A 26 0.30 16.45 -23.85
N ASP A 27 0.41 17.54 -23.09
CA ASP A 27 1.34 18.65 -23.32
C ASP A 27 2.74 18.31 -22.79
N ILE A 28 3.35 17.26 -23.37
CA ILE A 28 4.62 16.69 -22.88
C ILE A 28 5.77 17.71 -22.91
N ASP A 29 5.88 18.51 -23.97
CA ASP A 29 6.91 19.56 -24.05
C ASP A 29 6.73 20.63 -22.98
N ALA A 30 5.49 20.99 -22.66
CA ALA A 30 5.22 21.89 -21.55
C ALA A 30 5.57 21.20 -20.22
N ALA A 31 5.26 19.91 -20.05
CA ALA A 31 5.57 19.16 -18.84
C ALA A 31 7.07 19.15 -18.54
N GLU A 32 7.93 18.92 -19.54
CA GLU A 32 9.38 18.93 -19.39
C GLU A 32 9.91 20.28 -18.86
N THR A 33 9.27 21.41 -19.20
CA THR A 33 9.71 22.73 -18.70
C THR A 33 9.65 22.87 -17.17
N ALA A 34 8.93 22.00 -16.47
CA ALA A 34 8.90 21.95 -15.00
C ALA A 34 10.19 21.35 -14.41
N PHE A 35 10.99 20.65 -15.20
CA PHE A 35 12.18 19.94 -14.75
C PHE A 35 13.39 20.86 -14.61
N THR A 36 14.30 20.49 -13.72
CA THR A 36 15.66 21.03 -13.73
C THR A 36 16.38 20.60 -15.01
N PRO A 37 17.41 21.34 -15.47
CA PRO A 37 18.20 20.94 -16.64
C PRO A 37 18.81 19.54 -16.49
N ALA A 38 19.20 19.17 -15.26
CA ALA A 38 19.75 17.85 -14.95
C ALA A 38 18.70 16.75 -15.15
N LEU A 39 17.48 16.92 -14.63
CA LEU A 39 16.40 15.95 -14.82
C LEU A 39 15.98 15.88 -16.29
N ALA A 40 15.80 17.01 -16.97
CA ALA A 40 15.45 17.08 -18.40
C ALA A 40 16.45 16.32 -19.29
N ALA A 41 17.76 16.39 -18.99
CA ALA A 41 18.76 15.60 -19.71
C ALA A 41 18.57 14.07 -19.54
N THR A 42 18.03 13.62 -18.41
CA THR A 42 17.78 12.20 -18.12
C THR A 42 16.40 11.72 -18.56
N LEU A 43 15.39 12.59 -18.49
CA LEU A 43 13.99 12.33 -18.80
C LEU A 43 13.45 13.41 -19.76
N PRO A 44 13.97 13.47 -21.00
CA PRO A 44 13.49 14.43 -21.99
C PRO A 44 12.06 14.10 -22.44
N SER A 45 11.37 15.05 -23.09
CA SER A 45 9.99 14.91 -23.59
C SER A 45 9.67 13.54 -24.20
N ALA A 46 10.51 13.04 -25.10
CA ALA A 46 10.28 11.74 -25.74
C ALA A 46 10.22 10.58 -24.72
N ARG A 47 11.17 10.53 -23.77
CA ARG A 47 11.16 9.48 -22.73
C ARG A 47 10.04 9.69 -21.72
N LEU A 48 9.72 10.95 -21.40
CA LEU A 48 8.60 11.28 -20.54
C LEU A 48 7.26 10.81 -21.17
N ALA A 49 7.08 11.04 -22.47
CA ALA A 49 5.92 10.57 -23.22
C ALA A 49 5.83 9.04 -23.22
N ASP A 50 6.94 8.35 -23.50
CA ASP A 50 7.00 6.88 -23.49
C ASP A 50 6.66 6.32 -22.11
N ALA A 51 7.22 6.90 -21.04
CA ALA A 51 6.95 6.50 -19.67
C ALA A 51 5.49 6.72 -19.29
N TRP A 52 4.93 7.89 -19.62
CA TRP A 52 3.53 8.21 -19.36
C TRP A 52 2.58 7.27 -20.12
N HIS A 53 2.83 7.01 -21.40
CA HIS A 53 2.04 6.08 -22.19
C HIS A 53 2.13 4.64 -21.67
N ALA A 54 3.32 4.19 -21.26
CA ALA A 54 3.49 2.86 -20.66
C ALA A 54 2.67 2.74 -19.36
N LEU A 55 2.72 3.77 -18.53
CA LEU A 55 1.93 3.85 -17.31
C LEU A 55 0.43 3.83 -17.59
N SER A 56 -0.05 4.65 -18.54
CA SER A 56 -1.47 4.67 -18.91
C SER A 56 -1.95 3.33 -19.48
N ARG A 57 -1.10 2.58 -20.19
CA ARG A 57 -1.45 1.21 -20.63
C ARG A 57 -1.57 0.23 -19.47
N GLN A 58 -0.75 0.38 -18.43
CA GLN A 58 -0.72 -0.55 -17.30
C GLN A 58 -1.79 -0.23 -16.26
N PHE A 59 -1.94 1.03 -15.89
CA PHE A 59 -2.81 1.48 -14.81
C PHE A 59 -4.11 2.11 -15.30
N GLY A 60 -4.27 2.35 -16.61
CA GLY A 60 -5.39 3.09 -17.17
C GLY A 60 -5.26 4.60 -16.97
N SER A 61 -6.38 5.32 -17.09
CA SER A 61 -6.37 6.79 -16.95
C SER A 61 -6.30 7.23 -15.47
N LEU A 62 -5.66 8.38 -15.20
CA LEU A 62 -5.62 8.97 -13.87
C LEU A 62 -6.99 9.58 -13.52
N GLN A 63 -7.60 9.08 -12.46
CA GLN A 63 -8.97 9.43 -12.01
C GLN A 63 -8.98 10.48 -10.91
N ALA A 64 -8.08 10.37 -9.93
CA ALA A 64 -8.02 11.27 -8.80
C ALA A 64 -6.60 11.47 -8.27
N ARG A 65 -6.39 12.58 -7.56
CA ARG A 65 -5.14 12.90 -6.88
C ARG A 65 -5.42 13.14 -5.41
N GLY A 66 -4.69 12.45 -4.54
CA GLY A 66 -4.80 12.58 -3.10
C GLY A 66 -4.16 13.86 -2.56
N PRO A 67 -4.18 14.04 -1.22
CA PRO A 67 -3.51 15.16 -0.58
C PRO A 67 -2.00 15.12 -0.85
N VAL A 68 -1.39 16.29 -0.88
CA VAL A 68 0.05 16.47 -1.02
C VAL A 68 0.69 16.47 0.37
N ASN A 69 1.61 15.54 0.60
CA ASN A 69 2.46 15.54 1.78
C ASN A 69 3.81 16.19 1.42
N GLU A 70 4.27 17.12 2.26
CA GLU A 70 5.55 17.80 2.04
C GLU A 70 6.51 17.61 3.20
N ARG A 71 7.79 17.43 2.86
CA ARG A 71 8.89 17.38 3.83
C ARG A 71 10.09 18.12 3.29
N GLN A 72 10.78 18.84 4.16
CA GLN A 72 12.06 19.47 3.81
C GLN A 72 13.21 18.51 4.08
N GLN A 73 14.07 18.30 3.09
CA GLN A 73 15.25 17.44 3.22
C GLN A 73 16.40 17.96 2.36
N ASN A 74 17.56 18.21 2.98
CA ASN A 74 18.80 18.63 2.30
C ASN A 74 18.65 19.83 1.33
N GLY A 75 17.76 20.79 1.65
CA GLY A 75 17.50 21.96 0.81
C GLY A 75 16.59 21.71 -0.40
N LEU A 76 15.99 20.53 -0.50
CA LEU A 76 14.91 20.19 -1.42
C LEU A 76 13.59 20.04 -0.65
N THR A 77 12.50 20.41 -1.29
CA THR A 77 11.15 20.05 -0.83
C THR A 77 10.77 18.71 -1.46
N LEU A 78 10.62 17.69 -0.63
CA LEU A 78 10.11 16.39 -1.06
C LEU A 78 8.60 16.40 -0.98
N ILE A 79 7.96 16.08 -2.09
CA ILE A 79 6.52 15.92 -2.22
C ILE A 79 6.21 14.45 -2.44
N GLU A 80 5.24 13.97 -1.68
CA GLU A 80 4.57 12.70 -1.94
C GLU A 80 3.09 12.97 -2.22
N GLN A 81 2.57 12.43 -3.33
CA GLN A 81 1.16 12.49 -3.67
C GLN A 81 0.68 11.14 -4.18
N ARG A 82 -0.43 10.64 -3.61
CA ARG A 82 -1.11 9.46 -4.12
C ARG A 82 -1.90 9.81 -5.39
N LEU A 83 -1.74 8.99 -6.42
CA LEU A 83 -2.38 9.10 -7.72
C LEU A 83 -3.26 7.87 -7.93
N GLU A 84 -4.57 8.06 -8.06
CA GLU A 84 -5.55 6.99 -8.27
C GLU A 84 -5.81 6.84 -9.77
N PHE A 85 -5.50 5.67 -10.32
CA PHE A 85 -5.76 5.30 -11.71
C PHE A 85 -6.90 4.28 -11.78
N GLU A 86 -7.41 4.00 -12.99
CA GLU A 86 -8.48 3.00 -13.21
C GLU A 86 -8.13 1.61 -12.64
N HIS A 87 -6.87 1.19 -12.73
CA HIS A 87 -6.41 -0.15 -12.38
C HIS A 87 -5.37 -0.17 -11.24
N GLY A 88 -5.49 0.74 -10.28
CA GLY A 88 -4.64 0.79 -9.10
C GLY A 88 -4.18 2.20 -8.77
N ALA A 89 -3.15 2.30 -7.92
CA ALA A 89 -2.65 3.59 -7.49
C ALA A 89 -1.13 3.62 -7.45
N LEU A 90 -0.58 4.81 -7.67
CA LEU A 90 0.84 5.10 -7.56
C LEU A 90 1.08 6.18 -6.51
N LEU A 91 2.25 6.16 -5.88
CA LEU A 91 2.79 7.29 -5.14
C LEU A 91 3.76 8.03 -6.05
N ALA A 92 3.50 9.32 -6.25
CA ALA A 92 4.42 10.23 -6.91
C ALA A 92 5.34 10.87 -5.87
N HIS A 93 6.62 10.58 -5.98
CA HIS A 93 7.69 11.20 -5.20
C HIS A 93 8.38 12.23 -6.09
N ALA A 94 8.22 13.51 -5.76
CA ALA A 94 8.88 14.60 -6.46
C ALA A 94 9.82 15.35 -5.50
N SER A 95 11.06 15.58 -5.92
CA SER A 95 11.97 16.46 -5.20
C SER A 95 12.04 17.80 -5.93
N ILE A 96 11.72 18.89 -5.24
CA ILE A 96 11.61 20.23 -5.81
C ILE A 96 12.72 21.09 -5.22
N ASP A 97 13.46 21.75 -6.10
CA ASP A 97 14.50 22.67 -5.69
C ASP A 97 13.95 24.03 -5.24
N ARG A 98 14.86 24.87 -4.76
CA ARG A 98 14.58 26.23 -4.30
C ARG A 98 14.07 27.18 -5.38
N ASP A 99 14.22 26.85 -6.65
CA ASP A 99 13.71 27.62 -7.79
C ASP A 99 12.33 27.13 -8.25
N GLY A 100 11.74 26.15 -7.53
CA GLY A 100 10.44 25.56 -7.84
C GLY A 100 10.49 24.57 -9.00
N LYS A 101 11.68 24.08 -9.38
CA LYS A 101 11.85 23.08 -10.44
C LYS A 101 11.94 21.67 -9.87
N ILE A 102 11.43 20.72 -10.63
CA ILE A 102 11.45 19.30 -10.26
C ILE A 102 12.84 18.75 -10.59
N ALA A 103 13.59 18.40 -9.53
CA ALA A 103 14.92 17.82 -9.60
C ALA A 103 14.89 16.28 -9.71
N GLY A 104 13.77 15.66 -9.32
CA GLY A 104 13.59 14.22 -9.36
C GLY A 104 12.11 13.86 -9.34
N LEU A 105 11.75 12.82 -10.07
CA LEU A 105 10.40 12.27 -10.14
C LEU A 105 10.51 10.74 -10.13
N LEU A 106 9.80 10.10 -9.21
CA LEU A 106 9.67 8.65 -9.12
C LEU A 106 8.22 8.29 -8.87
N LEU A 107 7.70 7.35 -9.66
CA LEU A 107 6.37 6.76 -9.44
C LEU A 107 6.56 5.33 -8.95
N THR A 108 6.01 5.02 -7.79
CA THR A 108 6.03 3.66 -7.22
C THR A 108 4.61 3.15 -7.03
N PRO A 109 4.33 1.84 -7.13
CA PRO A 109 3.06 1.28 -6.70
C PRO A 109 2.70 1.76 -5.29
N ALA A 110 1.50 2.29 -5.12
CA ALA A 110 1.00 2.65 -3.81
C ALA A 110 0.49 1.39 -3.11
N ALA A 111 0.65 1.32 -1.79
CA ALA A 111 -0.03 0.32 -0.99
C ALA A 111 -1.54 0.39 -1.25
N ALA A 112 -2.22 -0.76 -1.29
CA ALA A 112 -3.66 -0.77 -1.42
C ALA A 112 -4.27 -0.04 -0.21
N ALA A 113 -5.28 0.80 -0.44
CA ALA A 113 -5.97 1.49 0.66
C ALA A 113 -6.57 0.46 1.62
N PRO A 114 -6.54 0.64 2.95
CA PRO A 114 -7.12 -0.32 3.89
C PRO A 114 -8.55 -0.70 3.51
N PRO A 115 -8.96 -1.97 3.67
CA PRO A 115 -10.34 -2.34 3.39
C PRO A 115 -11.30 -1.56 4.30
N PRO A 116 -12.51 -1.22 3.82
CA PRO A 116 -13.51 -0.62 4.67
C PRO A 116 -13.87 -1.59 5.82
N PRO A 117 -14.28 -1.07 6.98
CA PRO A 117 -14.79 -1.91 8.06
C PRO A 117 -16.01 -2.72 7.58
N PRO A 118 -16.31 -3.87 8.20
CA PRO A 118 -17.55 -4.60 7.93
C PRO A 118 -18.77 -3.71 8.10
N ALA A 119 -19.82 -3.95 7.30
CA ALA A 119 -21.10 -3.27 7.48
C ALA A 119 -21.68 -3.55 8.88
N ALA A 120 -22.44 -2.60 9.44
CA ALA A 120 -22.97 -2.72 10.80
C ALA A 120 -23.90 -3.94 10.99
N ASP A 121 -24.54 -4.40 9.91
CA ASP A 121 -25.44 -5.54 9.84
C ASP A 121 -24.79 -6.81 9.27
N ALA A 122 -23.45 -6.84 9.16
CA ALA A 122 -22.73 -7.96 8.53
C ALA A 122 -22.86 -9.30 9.29
N GLY A 123 -23.40 -9.32 10.51
CA GLY A 123 -23.55 -10.54 11.32
C GLY A 123 -22.25 -11.05 11.95
N PHE A 124 -21.16 -10.29 11.86
CA PHE A 124 -19.87 -10.55 12.52
C PHE A 124 -19.16 -9.22 12.82
N ALA A 125 -18.09 -9.27 13.61
CA ALA A 125 -17.21 -8.14 13.88
C ALA A 125 -15.73 -8.54 13.72
N GLU A 126 -14.89 -7.60 13.29
CA GLU A 126 -13.44 -7.79 13.19
C GLU A 126 -12.75 -7.17 14.40
N HIS A 127 -11.85 -7.94 15.04
CA HIS A 127 -11.07 -7.51 16.20
C HIS A 127 -9.59 -7.72 15.94
N ALA A 128 -8.73 -6.83 16.46
CA ALA A 128 -7.30 -7.07 16.45
C ALA A 128 -6.97 -8.26 17.38
N LEU A 129 -6.23 -9.25 16.86
CA LEU A 129 -5.74 -10.39 17.62
C LEU A 129 -4.37 -10.79 17.07
N ALA A 130 -3.31 -10.46 17.81
CA ALA A 130 -1.95 -10.72 17.40
C ALA A 130 -1.55 -12.21 17.56
N VAL A 131 -0.72 -12.71 16.65
CA VAL A 131 -0.11 -14.03 16.68
C VAL A 131 1.36 -13.87 17.05
N GLY A 132 1.67 -13.97 18.35
CA GLY A 132 3.00 -13.59 18.85
C GLY A 132 3.33 -12.13 18.50
N PRO A 133 4.45 -11.84 17.82
CA PRO A 133 4.79 -10.48 17.38
C PRO A 133 4.04 -10.04 16.11
N LEU A 134 3.26 -10.94 15.48
CA LEU A 134 2.63 -10.69 14.19
C LEU A 134 1.26 -10.05 14.36
N PRO A 135 1.00 -8.89 13.73
CA PRO A 135 -0.34 -8.31 13.71
C PRO A 135 -1.37 -9.27 13.12
N GLY A 136 -2.56 -9.34 13.71
CA GLY A 136 -3.64 -10.17 13.18
C GLY A 136 -5.03 -9.63 13.45
N THR A 137 -6.01 -10.26 12.82
CA THR A 137 -7.41 -9.88 12.81
C THR A 137 -8.29 -11.11 12.92
N LEU A 138 -9.15 -11.14 13.94
CA LEU A 138 -10.18 -12.15 14.16
C LEU A 138 -11.52 -11.62 13.66
N ALA A 139 -12.06 -12.23 12.60
CA ALA A 139 -13.47 -12.07 12.23
C ALA A 139 -14.31 -13.02 13.09
N LEU A 140 -15.12 -12.46 14.00
CA LEU A 140 -15.90 -13.20 14.99
C LEU A 140 -17.40 -13.06 14.69
N PRO A 141 -18.14 -14.18 14.48
CA PRO A 141 -19.58 -14.13 14.26
C PRO A 141 -20.33 -13.49 15.44
N ALA A 142 -21.43 -12.80 15.15
CA ALA A 142 -22.33 -12.29 16.18
C ALA A 142 -23.11 -13.44 16.83
N GLY A 143 -23.38 -13.32 18.15
CA GLY A 143 -24.19 -14.28 18.89
C GLY A 143 -23.47 -14.87 20.11
N LYS A 144 -24.00 -15.98 20.62
CA LYS A 144 -23.58 -16.54 21.93
C LYS A 144 -22.38 -17.49 21.88
N GLY A 145 -21.95 -17.93 20.69
CA GLY A 145 -20.88 -18.92 20.55
C GLY A 145 -21.14 -20.24 21.31
N PRO A 146 -20.11 -21.08 21.55
CA PRO A 146 -18.77 -20.95 20.96
C PRO A 146 -18.78 -21.33 19.48
N PHE A 147 -18.01 -20.61 18.66
CA PHE A 147 -17.98 -20.78 17.21
C PHE A 147 -16.88 -21.76 16.79
N PRO A 148 -17.12 -22.61 15.76
CA PRO A 148 -16.01 -23.24 15.06
C PRO A 148 -15.13 -22.15 14.44
N ALA A 149 -13.84 -22.43 14.26
CA ALA A 149 -12.91 -21.43 13.79
C ALA A 149 -11.87 -21.98 12.80
N VAL A 150 -11.35 -21.09 11.97
CA VAL A 150 -10.33 -21.38 10.96
C VAL A 150 -9.18 -20.39 11.06
N VAL A 151 -7.95 -20.86 10.88
CA VAL A 151 -6.78 -20.00 10.63
C VAL A 151 -6.49 -19.97 9.13
N LEU A 152 -6.44 -18.78 8.51
CA LEU A 152 -5.93 -18.66 7.14
C LEU A 152 -4.41 -18.47 7.18
N VAL A 153 -3.69 -19.32 6.47
CA VAL A 153 -2.22 -19.35 6.42
C VAL A 153 -1.77 -19.01 5.00
N GLN A 154 -0.89 -18.01 4.87
CA GLN A 154 -0.41 -17.53 3.58
C GLN A 154 0.50 -18.52 2.85
N GLY A 155 0.64 -18.27 1.54
CA GLY A 155 1.54 -19.03 0.67
C GLY A 155 3.01 -18.57 0.74
N SER A 156 3.67 -18.56 -0.42
CA SER A 156 5.10 -18.22 -0.55
C SER A 156 5.35 -16.72 -0.65
N GLY A 157 6.39 -16.20 0.02
CA GLY A 157 6.80 -14.79 -0.06
C GLY A 157 6.30 -13.92 1.09
N PRO A 158 6.56 -12.60 1.07
CA PRO A 158 6.12 -11.66 2.10
C PRO A 158 4.69 -11.18 1.83
N GLN A 159 3.70 -11.79 2.48
CA GLN A 159 2.27 -11.45 2.34
C GLN A 159 1.69 -10.85 3.61
N ASP A 160 0.78 -9.89 3.43
CA ASP A 160 -0.07 -9.39 4.52
C ASP A 160 -1.18 -10.40 4.87
N ARG A 161 -1.95 -10.14 5.93
CA ARG A 161 -3.06 -10.99 6.37
C ARG A 161 -4.26 -11.05 5.42
N ASP A 162 -4.29 -10.16 4.43
CA ASP A 162 -5.40 -10.01 3.47
C ASP A 162 -5.10 -10.74 2.13
N GLU A 163 -3.85 -11.22 1.94
CA GLU A 163 -3.32 -11.69 0.65
C GLU A 163 -3.53 -10.65 -0.44
N THR A 164 -3.20 -9.38 -0.14
CA THR A 164 -3.48 -8.24 -1.01
C THR A 164 -2.74 -8.35 -2.34
N ILE A 165 -3.51 -8.39 -3.44
CA ILE A 165 -2.98 -8.38 -4.82
C ILE A 165 -3.73 -7.31 -5.61
N GLY A 166 -3.08 -6.15 -5.77
CA GLY A 166 -3.72 -4.97 -6.37
C GLY A 166 -4.97 -4.59 -5.58
N PRO A 167 -6.17 -4.57 -6.21
CA PRO A 167 -7.42 -4.26 -5.51
C PRO A 167 -8.02 -5.46 -4.75
N ASN A 168 -7.52 -6.68 -4.99
CA ASN A 168 -8.12 -7.92 -4.48
C ASN A 168 -7.57 -8.28 -3.09
N ARG A 169 -8.43 -8.87 -2.25
CA ARG A 169 -8.09 -9.34 -0.90
C ARG A 169 -8.75 -10.69 -0.60
N PRO A 170 -8.32 -11.77 -1.29
CA PRO A 170 -8.98 -13.07 -1.21
C PRO A 170 -9.11 -13.61 0.22
N PHE A 171 -8.11 -13.42 1.09
CA PHE A 171 -8.21 -13.89 2.48
C PHE A 171 -9.20 -13.07 3.30
N LEU A 172 -9.27 -11.76 3.08
CA LEU A 172 -10.29 -10.91 3.70
C LEU A 172 -11.69 -11.36 3.28
N ASP A 173 -11.91 -11.57 1.98
CA ASP A 173 -13.21 -11.93 1.44
C ASP A 173 -13.68 -13.30 1.97
N VAL A 174 -12.77 -14.29 2.01
CA VAL A 174 -13.03 -15.60 2.59
C VAL A 174 -13.35 -15.50 4.08
N ALA A 175 -12.56 -14.75 4.85
CA ALA A 175 -12.79 -14.60 6.29
C ALA A 175 -14.14 -13.96 6.61
N ARG A 176 -14.50 -12.89 5.89
CA ARG A 176 -15.79 -12.22 6.06
C ARG A 176 -16.95 -13.11 5.65
N GLY A 177 -16.81 -13.84 4.54
CA GLY A 177 -17.83 -14.79 4.07
C GLY A 177 -18.09 -15.94 5.05
N LEU A 178 -17.03 -16.50 5.65
CA LEU A 178 -17.12 -17.55 6.66
C LEU A 178 -17.67 -17.03 7.99
N ALA A 179 -17.25 -15.83 8.42
CA ALA A 179 -17.73 -15.21 9.66
C ALA A 179 -19.23 -14.89 9.59
N ALA A 180 -19.71 -14.39 8.46
CA ALA A 180 -21.14 -14.20 8.22
C ALA A 180 -21.95 -15.51 8.28
N GLN A 181 -21.30 -16.66 8.08
CA GLN A 181 -21.90 -18.00 8.15
C GLN A 181 -21.66 -18.70 9.50
N GLY A 182 -21.15 -18.00 10.52
CA GLY A 182 -20.99 -18.53 11.87
C GLY A 182 -19.66 -19.26 12.12
N ILE A 183 -18.66 -19.08 11.26
CA ILE A 183 -17.30 -19.63 11.43
C ILE A 183 -16.34 -18.47 11.72
N ALA A 184 -15.70 -18.47 12.89
CA ALA A 184 -14.70 -17.46 13.22
C ALA A 184 -13.42 -17.66 12.39
N VAL A 185 -12.79 -16.58 11.95
CA VAL A 185 -11.60 -16.68 11.10
C VAL A 185 -10.49 -15.77 11.61
N LEU A 186 -9.33 -16.36 11.91
CA LEU A 186 -8.11 -15.63 12.25
C LEU A 186 -7.23 -15.50 11.01
N ARG A 187 -6.81 -14.28 10.74
CA ARG A 187 -5.81 -13.93 9.73
C ARG A 187 -4.71 -13.13 10.40
N TYR A 188 -3.45 -13.31 10.01
CA TYR A 188 -2.31 -12.62 10.61
C TYR A 188 -1.29 -12.28 9.53
N ASP A 189 -0.50 -11.23 9.70
CA ASP A 189 0.54 -10.87 8.74
C ASP A 189 1.66 -11.90 8.81
N LYS A 190 2.18 -12.30 7.65
CA LYS A 190 3.30 -13.25 7.63
C LYS A 190 4.54 -12.59 8.23
N ARG A 191 5.39 -13.38 8.90
CA ARG A 191 6.63 -12.89 9.52
C ARG A 191 7.56 -12.17 8.54
N THR A 192 7.70 -12.68 7.33
CA THR A 192 8.47 -12.07 6.23
C THR A 192 7.94 -10.71 5.79
N TYR A 193 6.65 -10.46 5.97
CA TYR A 193 6.00 -9.19 5.67
C TYR A 193 6.07 -8.21 6.84
N ALA A 194 5.73 -8.67 8.05
CA ALA A 194 5.65 -7.82 9.24
C ALA A 194 7.02 -7.46 9.82
N LEU A 195 8.02 -8.35 9.67
CA LEU A 195 9.35 -8.22 10.28
C LEU A 195 10.44 -8.48 9.22
N PRO A 196 10.51 -7.70 8.11
CA PRO A 196 11.43 -7.97 7.00
C PRO A 196 12.91 -7.91 7.42
N GLU A 197 13.24 -7.09 8.42
CA GLU A 197 14.61 -6.99 8.96
C GLU A 197 15.03 -8.22 9.77
N SER A 198 14.08 -8.95 10.36
CA SER A 198 14.37 -10.26 10.98
C SER A 198 14.78 -11.33 9.96
N PHE A 199 14.61 -11.02 8.66
CA PHE A 199 14.87 -11.88 7.52
C PHE A 199 16.15 -11.52 6.76
N ALA A 200 16.55 -10.25 6.75
CA ALA A 200 17.74 -9.77 6.06
C ALA A 200 19.01 -10.41 6.64
N GLY A 201 19.68 -11.27 5.85
CA GLY A 201 20.96 -11.90 6.19
C GLY A 201 20.89 -13.32 6.76
N ARG A 202 19.69 -13.96 6.83
CA ARG A 202 19.54 -15.34 7.33
C ARG A 202 19.35 -16.41 6.25
N MET A 203 19.43 -16.04 4.96
CA MET A 203 19.34 -16.99 3.85
C MET A 203 20.52 -17.98 3.82
N ASP A 204 21.68 -17.59 4.34
CA ASP A 204 22.89 -18.44 4.38
C ASP A 204 22.95 -19.41 5.58
N ASP A 205 21.98 -19.33 6.52
CA ASP A 205 21.98 -20.09 7.78
C ASP A 205 21.17 -21.40 7.75
N GLY A 206 20.64 -21.83 6.60
CA GLY A 206 19.88 -23.08 6.49
C GLY A 206 18.41 -22.97 6.91
N PHE A 207 17.74 -21.92 6.44
CA PHE A 207 16.31 -21.68 6.67
C PHE A 207 15.43 -22.81 6.12
N THR A 208 14.45 -23.27 6.92
CA THR A 208 13.51 -24.35 6.56
C THR A 208 12.07 -23.83 6.45
N MET A 209 11.18 -24.53 5.74
CA MET A 209 9.75 -24.14 5.64
C MET A 209 9.07 -23.99 7.02
N ASP A 210 9.60 -24.64 8.05
CA ASP A 210 9.07 -24.56 9.41
C ASP A 210 9.26 -23.18 10.05
N ASP A 211 10.37 -22.50 9.73
CA ASP A 211 10.66 -21.14 10.20
C ASP A 211 9.84 -20.08 9.45
N GLU A 212 9.36 -20.39 8.25
CA GLU A 212 8.57 -19.48 7.42
C GLU A 212 7.08 -19.47 7.76
N THR A 213 6.51 -20.65 8.03
CA THR A 213 5.05 -20.83 8.03
C THR A 213 4.55 -21.75 9.15
N THR A 214 5.20 -22.89 9.41
CA THR A 214 4.67 -23.90 10.36
C THR A 214 4.59 -23.37 11.78
N ASN A 215 5.66 -22.72 12.27
CA ASN A 215 5.72 -22.23 13.65
C ASN A 215 4.63 -21.17 13.94
N ASP A 216 4.45 -20.22 13.03
CA ASP A 216 3.45 -19.17 13.19
C ASP A 216 2.02 -19.70 13.06
N ALA A 217 1.78 -20.71 12.22
CA ALA A 217 0.49 -21.38 12.14
C ALA A 217 0.13 -22.12 13.45
N VAL A 218 1.09 -22.79 14.09
CA VAL A 218 0.88 -23.44 15.40
C VAL A 218 0.56 -22.40 16.48
N VAL A 219 1.30 -21.28 16.51
CA VAL A 219 1.00 -20.17 17.43
C VAL A 219 -0.38 -19.59 17.15
N ALA A 220 -0.76 -19.40 15.88
CA ALA A 220 -2.07 -18.88 15.50
C ALA A 220 -3.21 -19.78 15.98
N ILE A 221 -3.09 -21.11 15.83
CA ILE A 221 -4.08 -22.07 16.33
C ILE A 221 -4.17 -22.00 17.86
N ALA A 222 -3.04 -21.94 18.56
CA ALA A 222 -3.03 -21.82 20.02
C ALA A 222 -3.65 -20.50 20.50
N THR A 223 -3.33 -19.38 19.84
CA THR A 223 -3.95 -18.07 20.10
C THR A 223 -5.46 -18.12 19.87
N LEU A 224 -5.91 -18.73 18.78
CA LEU A 224 -7.33 -18.84 18.45
C LEU A 224 -8.08 -19.73 19.45
N ALA A 225 -7.47 -20.83 19.92
CA ALA A 225 -8.05 -21.70 20.94
C ALA A 225 -8.26 -21.01 22.29
N CYS A 226 -7.48 -19.98 22.60
CA CYS A 226 -7.62 -19.16 23.80
C CYS A 226 -8.56 -17.95 23.62
N ALA A 227 -9.01 -17.66 22.40
CA ALA A 227 -9.82 -16.47 22.13
C ALA A 227 -11.26 -16.65 22.67
N PRO A 228 -11.83 -15.62 23.33
CA PRO A 228 -13.21 -15.67 23.81
C PRO A 228 -14.20 -15.96 22.69
N GLY A 229 -15.18 -16.83 22.96
CA GLY A 229 -16.23 -17.18 22.00
C GLY A 229 -15.83 -18.24 20.96
N ILE A 230 -14.62 -18.78 21.02
CA ILE A 230 -14.17 -19.86 20.14
C ILE A 230 -14.38 -21.23 20.79
N ASP A 231 -14.74 -22.22 19.98
CA ASP A 231 -14.77 -23.62 20.38
C ASP A 231 -13.41 -24.27 20.14
N PRO A 232 -12.59 -24.53 21.19
CA PRO A 232 -11.24 -25.05 21.01
C PRO A 232 -11.21 -26.48 20.46
N LYS A 233 -12.36 -27.18 20.40
CA LYS A 233 -12.47 -28.52 19.82
C LYS A 233 -12.80 -28.50 18.33
N ARG A 234 -13.09 -27.33 17.75
CA ARG A 234 -13.48 -27.15 16.34
C ARG A 234 -12.66 -26.04 15.70
N ILE A 235 -11.34 -26.24 15.66
CA ILE A 235 -10.39 -25.36 14.96
C ILE A 235 -9.79 -26.12 13.78
N SER A 236 -9.68 -25.47 12.63
CA SER A 236 -9.06 -25.99 11.41
C SER A 236 -8.02 -25.04 10.84
#